data_AF-F4WCZ7-F1
#
_entry.id   AF-F4WCZ7-F1
#
_cell.length_a   1.000
_cell.length_b   1.000
_cell.length_c   1.000
_cell.angle_alpha   90.00
_cell.angle_beta   90.00
_cell.angle_gamma   90.00
#
_symmetry.space_group_name_H-M   'P 1'
#
loop_
_entity.id
_entity.type
_entity.pdbx_description
1 polymer ?
#
loop_
_entity_poly.entity_id
_entity_poly.type
_entity_poly.pdbx_seq_one_letter_code
_entity_poly.pdbx_strand_id
1 'polypeptide(L)'
;MAERVIRSLTEKARSLLADANLPKFMWAECVSTACYLSNLVATRDLKKTSYELWHGKEPSIEHLRAFGCDVFVHIPKPKRNKFDKKARKGQLIGYGPSTKLYRVYF
;
A
#
# COMPACT_ATOMS: atom_id res chain seq x y z
N MET A 1 11.20 -16.73 15.97
CA MET A 1 9.99 -16.24 15.26
C MET A 1 10.30 -15.07 14.32
N ALA A 2 11.09 -14.08 14.75
CA ALA A 2 11.42 -12.89 13.97
C ALA A 2 11.96 -13.18 12.55
N GLU A 3 12.94 -14.08 12.42
CA GLU A 3 13.55 -14.43 11.13
C GLU A 3 12.53 -14.97 10.11
N ARG A 4 11.57 -15.79 10.56
CA ARG A 4 10.51 -16.34 9.70
C ARG A 4 9.60 -15.22 9.15
N VAL A 5 9.24 -14.25 9.99
CA VAL A 5 8.38 -13.13 9.59
C VAL A 5 9.13 -12.21 8.61
N ILE A 6 10.39 -11.86 8.92
CA ILE A 6 11.22 -11.02 8.06
C ILE A 6 11.38 -11.64 6.67
N ARG A 7 11.66 -12.95 6.61
CA ARG A 7 11.74 -13.68 5.34
C ARG A 7 10.43 -13.64 4.57
N SER A 8 9.30 -13.90 5.23
CA SER A 8 7.96 -13.87 4.59
C SER A 8 7.62 -12.48 4.04
N LEU A 9 7.89 -11.41 4.78
CA LEU A 9 7.67 -10.04 4.32
C LEU A 9 8.56 -9.68 3.14
N THR A 10 9.84 -10.10 3.18
CA THR A 10 10.78 -9.89 2.08
C THR A 10 10.32 -10.57 0.80
N GLU A 11 9.85 -11.81 0.88
CA GLU A 11 9.33 -12.54 -0.30
C GLU A 11 8.08 -11.86 -0.86
N LYS A 12 7.11 -11.47 -0.01
CA LYS A 12 5.92 -10.72 -0.45
C LYS A 12 6.30 -9.40 -1.12
N ALA A 13 7.26 -8.67 -0.55
CA ALA A 13 7.76 -7.42 -1.11
C ALA A 13 8.43 -7.61 -2.47
N ARG A 14 9.18 -8.70 -2.67
CA ARG A 14 9.76 -9.06 -3.97
C ARG A 14 8.66 -9.31 -5.01
N SER A 15 7.60 -10.02 -4.64
CA SER A 15 6.45 -10.25 -5.53
C SER A 15 5.77 -8.93 -5.91
N LEU A 16 5.50 -8.05 -4.94
CA LEU A 16 4.91 -6.72 -5.20
C LEU A 16 5.78 -5.87 -6.13
N LEU A 17 7.10 -5.90 -5.94
CA LEU A 17 8.04 -5.13 -6.74
C LEU A 17 8.08 -5.62 -8.19
N ALA A 18 8.07 -6.94 -8.39
CA ALA A 18 8.05 -7.56 -9.71
C ALA A 18 6.72 -7.31 -10.44
N ASP A 19 5.58 -7.47 -9.75
CA ASP A 19 4.24 -7.28 -10.31
C ASP A 19 4.00 -5.81 -10.73
N ALA A 20 4.39 -4.86 -9.88
CA ALA A 20 4.26 -3.44 -10.16
C ALA A 20 5.34 -2.88 -11.11
N ASN A 21 6.30 -3.70 -11.55
CA ASN A 21 7.46 -3.29 -12.36
C ASN A 21 8.20 -2.06 -11.79
N LEU A 22 8.39 -2.04 -10.46
CA LEU A 22 9.01 -0.91 -9.76
C LEU A 22 10.53 -1.06 -9.68
N PRO A 23 11.28 0.06 -9.65
CA PRO A 23 12.73 0.02 -9.48
C PRO A 23 13.12 -0.51 -8.09
N LYS A 24 14.27 -1.19 -7.99
CA LYS A 24 14.73 -1.86 -6.75
C LYS A 24 14.78 -0.95 -5.53
N PHE A 25 15.04 0.35 -5.67
CA PHE A 25 15.10 1.28 -4.54
C PHE A 25 13.74 1.45 -3.82
N MET A 26 12.63 1.07 -4.45
CA MET A 26 11.26 1.08 -3.89
C MET A 26 10.99 -0.06 -2.89
N TRP A 27 11.98 -0.92 -2.61
CA TRP A 27 11.80 -2.09 -1.76
C TRP A 27 11.18 -1.76 -0.39
N ALA A 28 11.53 -0.62 0.20
CA ALA A 28 11.02 -0.21 1.52
C ALA A 28 9.49 0.01 1.51
N GLU A 29 8.95 0.60 0.44
CA GLU A 29 7.51 0.82 0.26
C GLU A 29 6.77 -0.50 0.00
N CYS A 30 7.40 -1.41 -0.74
CA CYS A 30 6.89 -2.76 -0.97
C CYS A 30 6.84 -3.56 0.35
N VAL A 31 7.88 -3.49 1.19
CA VAL A 31 7.91 -4.15 2.51
C VAL A 31 6.87 -3.55 3.45
N SER A 32 6.74 -2.22 3.48
CA SER A 32 5.72 -1.54 4.28
C SER A 32 4.31 -1.98 3.88
N THR A 33 4.04 -2.04 2.58
CA THR A 33 2.75 -2.50 2.06
C THR A 33 2.51 -3.98 2.36
N ALA A 34 3.52 -4.85 2.17
CA ALA A 34 3.41 -6.26 2.50
C ALA A 34 3.11 -6.48 3.99
N CYS A 35 3.71 -5.69 4.87
CA CYS A 35 3.44 -5.70 6.31
C CYS A 35 2.01 -5.26 6.60
N TYR A 36 1.59 -4.13 6.02
CA TYR A 36 0.24 -3.60 6.15
C TYR A 36 -0.82 -4.61 5.74
N LEU A 37 -0.71 -5.19 4.54
CA LEU A 37 -1.63 -6.21 4.04
C LEU A 37 -1.60 -7.48 4.92
N SER A 38 -0.43 -7.89 5.41
CA SER A 38 -0.32 -9.06 6.29
C SER A 38 -1.06 -8.87 7.62
N ASN A 39 -1.16 -7.63 8.12
CA ASN A 39 -1.90 -7.33 9.35
C ASN A 39 -3.42 -7.31 9.15
N LEU A 40 -3.87 -7.15 7.91
CA LEU A 40 -5.28 -7.17 7.51
C LEU A 40 -5.78 -8.57 7.11
N VAL A 41 -4.88 -9.54 6.91
CA VAL A 41 -5.26 -10.92 6.59
C VAL A 41 -5.49 -11.68 7.89
N ALA A 42 -6.61 -12.42 7.94
CA ALA A 42 -6.93 -13.25 9.10
C ALA A 42 -5.88 -14.34 9.29
N THR A 43 -5.48 -14.55 10.54
CA THR A 43 -4.62 -15.67 10.90
C THR A 43 -5.44 -16.97 10.88
N ARG A 44 -4.86 -18.03 10.30
CA ARG A 44 -5.54 -19.33 10.11
C ARG A 44 -6.10 -19.90 11.41
N ASP A 45 -5.40 -19.68 12.52
CA ASP A 45 -5.71 -20.30 13.80
C ASP A 45 -6.76 -19.53 14.61
N LEU A 46 -6.81 -18.20 14.48
CA LEU A 46 -7.66 -17.34 15.32
C LEU A 46 -8.90 -16.80 14.58
N LYS A 47 -9.00 -16.99 13.25
CA LYS A 47 -10.05 -16.41 12.38
C LYS A 47 -10.21 -14.88 12.52
N LYS A 48 -9.23 -14.21 13.12
CA LYS A 48 -9.17 -12.77 13.37
C LYS A 48 -7.92 -12.20 12.72
N THR A 49 -8.00 -10.94 12.30
CA THR A 49 -6.86 -10.21 11.75
C THR A 49 -5.92 -9.75 12.87
N SER A 50 -4.63 -9.63 12.58
CA SER A 50 -3.68 -9.06 13.56
C SER A 50 -4.09 -7.66 13.98
N TYR A 51 -4.71 -6.90 13.07
CA TYR A 51 -5.30 -5.59 13.35
C TYR A 51 -6.42 -5.66 14.40
N GLU A 52 -7.38 -6.58 14.25
CA GLU A 52 -8.44 -6.80 15.25
C GLU A 52 -7.88 -7.19 16.62
N LEU A 53 -6.87 -8.05 16.64
CA LEU A 53 -6.25 -8.50 17.88
C LEU A 53 -5.59 -7.33 18.63
N TRP A 54 -5.02 -6.36 17.91
CA TRP A 54 -4.35 -5.21 18.50
C TRP A 54 -5.30 -4.06 18.85
N HIS A 55 -6.29 -3.79 18.01
CA HIS A 55 -7.15 -2.60 18.12
C HIS A 55 -8.57 -2.91 18.60
N GLY A 56 -8.93 -4.19 18.77
CA GLY A 56 -10.27 -4.61 19.19
C GLY A 56 -11.38 -4.31 18.18
N LYS A 57 -11.02 -3.93 16.93
CA LYS A 57 -11.95 -3.49 15.89
C LYS A 57 -11.60 -4.16 14.56
N GLU A 58 -12.62 -4.58 13.83
CA GLU A 58 -12.47 -5.07 12.44
C GLU A 58 -11.88 -3.97 11.54
N PRO A 59 -10.82 -4.27 10.78
CA PRO A 59 -10.29 -3.29 9.84
C PRO A 59 -11.27 -3.09 8.69
N SER A 60 -11.44 -1.83 8.28
CA SER A 60 -12.06 -1.57 6.97
C SER A 60 -11.09 -1.98 5.87
N ILE A 61 -11.59 -2.69 4.86
CA ILE A 61 -10.85 -3.09 3.66
C ILE A 61 -11.29 -2.31 2.41
N GLU A 62 -12.27 -1.41 2.55
CA GLU A 62 -12.88 -0.67 1.43
C GLU A 62 -11.88 0.23 0.69
N HIS A 63 -10.87 0.73 1.41
CA HIS A 63 -9.82 1.58 0.87
C HIS A 63 -8.71 0.78 0.17
N LEU A 64 -8.71 -0.56 0.24
CA LEU A 64 -7.70 -1.36 -0.45
C LEU A 64 -7.86 -1.23 -1.97
N ARG A 65 -6.71 -1.12 -2.63
CA ARG A 65 -6.57 -1.01 -4.09
C ARG A 65 -5.41 -1.90 -4.52
N ALA A 66 -5.43 -2.35 -5.78
CA ALA A 66 -4.34 -3.14 -6.31
C ALA A 66 -3.04 -2.32 -6.23
N PHE A 67 -2.00 -2.90 -5.61
CA PHE A 67 -0.69 -2.27 -5.56
C PHE A 67 -0.15 -2.12 -6.99
N GLY A 68 0.58 -1.04 -7.26
CA GLY A 68 1.11 -0.78 -8.59
C GLY A 68 0.08 -0.28 -9.60
N CYS A 69 -1.19 -0.07 -9.23
CA CYS A 69 -2.20 0.42 -10.15
C CYS A 69 -1.98 1.88 -10.55
N ASP A 70 -2.47 2.24 -11.73
CA ASP A 70 -2.50 3.62 -12.21
C ASP A 70 -3.46 4.46 -11.37
N VAL A 71 -2.96 5.58 -10.85
CA VAL A 71 -3.73 6.56 -10.07
C VAL A 71 -3.60 7.95 -10.66
N PHE A 72 -4.65 8.75 -10.52
CA PHE A 72 -4.68 10.14 -10.98
C PHE A 72 -4.79 11.07 -9.78
N VAL A 73 -3.71 11.81 -9.49
CA VAL A 73 -3.66 12.74 -8.38
C VAL A 73 -4.11 14.12 -8.85
N HIS A 74 -5.10 14.68 -8.17
CA HIS A 74 -5.65 16.00 -8.51
C HIS A 74 -4.58 17.10 -8.36
N ILE A 75 -4.45 17.96 -9.37
CA ILE A 75 -3.58 19.12 -9.33
C ILE A 75 -4.41 20.33 -8.85
N PRO A 76 -4.09 20.91 -7.67
CA PRO A 76 -4.83 22.05 -7.13
C PRO A 76 -4.88 23.22 -8.11
N LYS A 77 -6.01 23.95 -8.12
CA LYS A 77 -6.20 25.19 -8.91
C LYS A 77 -5.00 26.16 -8.89
N PRO A 78 -4.34 26.47 -7.75
CA PRO A 78 -3.21 27.40 -7.74
C PRO A 78 -1.95 26.89 -8.47
N LYS A 79 -1.87 25.59 -8.79
CA LYS A 79 -0.74 24.98 -9.50
C LYS A 79 -1.03 24.77 -10.99
N ARG A 80 -2.09 25.37 -11.55
CA ARG A 80 -2.51 25.17 -12.94
C ARG A 80 -3.11 26.43 -13.55
N ASN A 81 -2.82 26.65 -14.83
CA ASN A 81 -3.38 27.72 -15.67
C ASN A 81 -4.60 27.24 -16.47
N LYS A 82 -5.19 28.15 -17.25
CA LYS A 82 -6.28 27.83 -18.18
C LYS A 82 -5.78 26.80 -19.21
N PHE A 83 -6.53 25.70 -19.36
CA PHE A 83 -6.22 24.53 -20.21
C PHE A 83 -5.12 23.58 -19.72
N ASP A 84 -4.52 23.81 -18.55
CA ASP A 84 -3.58 22.83 -17.98
C ASP A 84 -4.29 21.55 -17.51
N LYS A 85 -3.53 20.45 -17.48
CA LYS A 85 -3.99 19.15 -16.97
C LYS A 85 -4.50 19.31 -15.52
N LYS A 86 -5.64 18.68 -15.23
CA LYS A 86 -6.27 18.71 -13.89
C LYS A 86 -5.80 17.59 -12.97
N ALA A 87 -5.07 16.62 -13.50
CA ALA A 87 -4.56 15.49 -12.76
C ALA A 87 -3.18 15.04 -13.29
N ARG A 88 -2.35 14.52 -12.40
CA ARG A 88 -1.08 13.88 -12.71
C ARG A 88 -1.25 12.37 -12.55
N LYS A 89 -0.91 11.61 -13.60
CA LYS A 89 -0.84 10.15 -13.53
C LYS A 89 0.36 9.74 -12.67
N GLY A 90 0.14 8.81 -11.76
CA GLY A 90 1.17 8.16 -10.94
C GLY A 90 0.78 6.71 -10.69
N GLN A 91 1.55 6.04 -9.84
CA GLN A 91 1.40 4.64 -9.50
C GLN A 91 1.22 4.47 -7.98
N LEU A 92 0.27 3.64 -7.57
CA LEU A 92 0.06 3.36 -6.15
C LEU A 92 1.19 2.50 -5.58
N ILE A 93 1.95 3.04 -4.64
CA ILE A 93 3.11 2.36 -4.03
C ILE A 93 2.96 2.10 -2.53
N GLY A 94 1.80 2.43 -1.94
CA GLY A 94 1.54 2.08 -0.55
C GLY A 94 0.39 2.84 0.09
N TYR A 95 0.22 2.56 1.38
CA TYR A 95 -0.86 3.08 2.20
C TYR A 95 -0.31 4.04 3.26
N GLY A 96 -1.02 5.13 3.50
CA GLY A 96 -0.69 6.09 4.54
C GLY A 96 -1.17 5.64 5.94
N PRO A 97 -0.85 6.42 6.99
CA PRO A 97 -1.27 6.12 8.36
C PRO A 97 -2.78 6.21 8.59
N SER A 98 -3.51 6.85 7.68
CA SER A 98 -4.98 6.90 7.69
C SER A 98 -5.52 6.15 6.47
N THR A 99 -6.70 5.55 6.61
CA THR A 99 -7.38 4.78 5.55
C THR A 99 -7.62 5.57 4.26
N LYS A 100 -7.59 6.91 4.31
CA LYS A 100 -7.82 7.79 3.15
C LYS A 100 -6.55 8.32 2.49
N LEU A 101 -5.38 7.95 3.00
CA LEU A 101 -4.09 8.41 2.48
C LEU A 101 -3.41 7.30 1.69
N TYR A 102 -2.96 7.63 0.50
CA TYR A 102 -2.20 6.75 -0.38
C TYR A 102 -0.84 7.34 -0.66
N ARG A 103 0.16 6.48 -0.81
CA ARG A 103 1.50 6.86 -1.29
C ARG A 103 1.55 6.62 -2.79
N VAL A 104 1.94 7.65 -3.52
CA VAL A 104 1.93 7.65 -4.99
C VAL A 104 3.33 7.98 -5.49
N TYR A 105 3.82 7.17 -6.42
CA TYR A 105 5.03 7.45 -7.19
C TYR A 105 4.65 8.07 -8.53
N PHE A 106 5.47 8.97 -9.05
CA PHE A 106 5.21 9.71 -10.28
C PHE A 106 6.38 9.68 -11.24
#